data_AF-A0A1E3NPN2-F1
#
_entry.id   AF-A0A1E3NPN2-F1
#
_cell.length_a   1.000
_cell.length_b   1.000
_cell.length_c   1.000
_cell.angle_alpha   90.00
_cell.angle_beta   90.00
_cell.angle_gamma   90.00
#
_symmetry.space_group_name_H-M   'P 1'
#
loop_
_entity.id
_entity.type
_entity.pdbx_description
1 polymer ?
#
loop_
_entity_poly.entity_id
_entity_poly.type
_entity_poly.pdbx_seq_one_letter_code
_entity_poly.pdbx_strand_id
1 'polypeptide(L)'
;MKIKFVSLISRDNRPLYIQSFVSTQNEKSPSSDATTPEEMNELLKYNFLSHMSLDVFESPFAPIGTHSAKGKPTLLFVQDGVLVYGSETLTGLKVVVGCSRYNREAEKGTGKEPEAEEGSTTVAAKVSSEKSLGNLDGFVDTDVIELSDLDSVTTAIRKEYLRYSCNPFLDPKEETEINSEKFDRQIKRIVDGFNSESV
;
A
#
# COMPACT_ATOMS: atom_id res chain seq x y z
N MET A 1 -10.08 -5.30 0.48
CA MET A 1 -9.06 -4.23 0.50
C MET A 1 -8.73 -3.88 -0.95
N LYS A 2 -8.43 -2.62 -1.31
CA LYS A 2 -8.03 -2.31 -2.70
C LYS A 2 -6.71 -1.55 -2.71
N ILE A 3 -5.77 -1.99 -3.54
CA ILE A 3 -4.54 -1.26 -3.84
C ILE A 3 -4.93 0.05 -4.54
N LYS A 4 -4.43 1.15 -3.99
CA LYS A 4 -4.63 2.52 -4.44
C LYS A 4 -3.42 3.09 -5.14
N PHE A 5 -2.21 2.69 -4.74
CA PHE A 5 -1.00 3.07 -5.45
C PHE A 5 0.12 2.05 -5.27
N VAL A 6 1.05 2.07 -6.21
CA VAL A 6 2.32 1.34 -6.15
C VAL A 6 3.44 2.34 -6.42
N SER A 7 4.51 2.28 -5.63
CA SER A 7 5.74 3.02 -5.88
C SER A 7 6.96 2.10 -5.82
N LEU A 8 7.90 2.33 -6.74
CA LEU A 8 9.23 1.74 -6.73
C LEU A 8 10.25 2.85 -6.52
N ILE A 9 11.14 2.65 -5.56
CA ILE A 9 12.16 3.62 -5.20
C ILE A 9 13.52 2.92 -5.22
N SER A 10 14.52 3.56 -5.81
CA SER A 10 15.87 3.03 -5.93
C SER A 10 16.58 2.95 -4.58
N ARG A 11 17.77 2.35 -4.57
CA ARG A 11 18.65 2.32 -3.40
C ARG A 11 19.00 3.73 -2.91
N ASP A 12 19.21 4.65 -3.85
CA ASP A 12 19.58 6.04 -3.57
C ASP A 12 18.36 6.95 -3.37
N ASN A 13 17.23 6.37 -2.96
CA ASN A 13 15.99 7.07 -2.61
C ASN A 13 15.40 7.90 -3.75
N ARG A 14 15.65 7.51 -5.00
CA ARG A 14 15.04 8.15 -6.17
C ARG A 14 13.79 7.39 -6.60
N PRO A 15 12.66 8.07 -6.83
CA PRO A 15 11.47 7.41 -7.35
C PRO A 15 11.76 6.88 -8.76
N LEU A 16 11.57 5.57 -8.95
CA LEU A 16 11.68 4.91 -10.26
C LEU A 16 10.31 4.77 -10.91
N TYR A 17 9.26 4.64 -10.09
CA TYR A 17 7.89 4.43 -10.54
C TYR A 17 6.90 4.88 -9.46
N ILE A 18 5.84 5.58 -9.85
CA ILE A 18 4.69 5.89 -8.99
C ILE A 18 3.45 5.81 -9.85
N GLN A 19 2.53 4.92 -9.52
CA GLN A 19 1.27 4.76 -10.25
C GLN A 19 0.10 4.70 -9.28
N SER A 20 -0.92 5.52 -9.56
CA SER A 20 -2.20 5.49 -8.87
C SER A 20 -3.18 4.52 -9.57
N PHE A 21 -4.02 3.88 -8.77
CA PHE A 21 -5.08 2.96 -9.17
C PHE A 21 -6.38 3.43 -8.53
N VAL A 22 -6.92 4.53 -9.07
CA VAL A 22 -8.23 5.03 -8.66
C VAL A 22 -9.29 4.15 -9.32
N SER A 23 -10.18 3.55 -8.53
CA SER A 23 -11.33 2.82 -9.05
C SER A 23 -12.35 3.84 -9.57
N THR A 24 -12.30 4.18 -10.86
CA THR A 24 -13.37 4.89 -11.54
C THR A 24 -14.56 3.94 -11.69
N GLN A 25 -15.47 3.91 -10.71
CA GLN A 25 -16.73 3.16 -10.82
C GLN A 25 -17.73 3.77 -11.82
N ASN A 26 -17.35 4.81 -12.55
CA ASN A 26 -18.15 5.32 -13.66
C ASN A 26 -17.38 5.12 -14.95
N GLU A 27 -17.77 4.08 -15.69
CA GLU A 27 -17.45 3.93 -17.10
C GLU A 27 -17.97 5.16 -17.87
N LYS A 28 -17.11 6.15 -18.04
CA LYS A 28 -17.11 6.97 -19.25
C LYS A 28 -15.68 6.96 -19.79
N SER A 29 -15.57 6.25 -20.91
CA SER A 29 -14.40 6.18 -21.78
C SER A 29 -13.78 7.56 -22.06
N PRO A 30 -12.50 7.58 -22.46
CA PRO A 30 -11.58 8.68 -22.23
C PRO A 30 -11.78 9.79 -23.25
N SER A 31 -12.10 10.98 -22.77
CA SER A 31 -11.82 12.22 -23.50
C SER A 31 -10.57 12.84 -22.89
N SER A 32 -9.53 12.90 -23.70
CA SER A 32 -8.25 13.56 -23.52
C SER A 32 -8.34 14.91 -22.78
N ASP A 33 -7.38 15.11 -21.86
CA ASP A 33 -6.86 16.40 -21.37
C ASP A 33 -7.50 17.10 -20.16
N ALA A 34 -8.42 16.47 -19.43
CA ALA A 34 -8.81 16.98 -18.11
C ALA A 34 -8.78 15.86 -17.06
N THR A 35 -7.59 15.61 -16.50
CA THR A 35 -7.49 14.91 -15.21
C THR A 35 -8.36 15.69 -14.22
N THR A 36 -9.36 15.03 -13.64
CA THR A 36 -10.25 15.73 -12.71
C THR A 36 -9.42 16.28 -11.55
N PRO A 37 -9.81 17.43 -10.94
CA PRO A 37 -9.10 17.95 -9.78
C PRO A 37 -8.94 16.92 -8.65
N GLU A 38 -9.92 16.01 -8.53
CA GLU A 38 -9.90 14.90 -7.58
C GLU A 38 -8.83 13.85 -7.90
N GLU A 39 -8.70 13.42 -9.16
CA GLU A 39 -7.67 12.48 -9.59
C GLU A 39 -6.25 13.07 -9.43
N MET A 40 -6.08 14.36 -9.74
CA MET A 40 -4.81 15.05 -9.50
C MET A 40 -4.47 15.12 -8.01
N ASN A 41 -5.48 15.38 -7.17
CA ASN A 41 -5.29 15.42 -5.72
C ASN A 41 -4.90 14.05 -5.16
N GLU A 42 -5.52 12.96 -5.63
CA GLU A 42 -5.13 11.60 -5.24
C GLU A 42 -3.73 11.24 -5.73
N LEU A 43 -3.35 11.62 -6.95
CA LEU A 43 -2.00 11.43 -7.46
C LEU A 43 -0.96 12.16 -6.59
N LEU A 44 -1.24 13.42 -6.23
CA LEU A 44 -0.37 14.20 -5.35
C LEU A 44 -0.27 13.59 -3.95
N LYS A 45 -1.40 13.12 -3.40
CA LYS A 45 -1.45 12.40 -2.13
C LYS A 45 -0.54 11.17 -2.17
N TYR A 46 -0.65 10.33 -3.19
CA TYR A 46 0.14 9.10 -3.27
C TYR A 46 1.63 9.35 -3.53
N ASN A 47 1.98 10.42 -4.24
CA ASN A 47 3.36 10.88 -4.32
C ASN A 47 3.91 11.24 -2.94
N PHE A 48 3.16 12.01 -2.15
CA PHE A 48 3.55 12.38 -0.80
C PHE A 48 3.71 11.17 0.12
N LEU A 49 2.75 10.23 0.11
CA LEU A 49 2.83 9.00 0.90
C LEU A 49 4.05 8.14 0.49
N SER A 50 4.39 8.12 -0.79
CA SER A 50 5.59 7.41 -1.27
C SER A 50 6.87 8.04 -0.71
N HIS A 51 6.96 9.36 -0.68
CA HIS A 51 8.11 10.06 -0.09
C HIS A 51 8.17 9.90 1.44
N MET A 52 7.05 10.01 2.16
CA MET A 52 7.01 9.77 3.60
C MET A 52 7.46 8.36 3.98
N SER A 53 7.25 7.37 3.09
CA SER A 53 7.72 6.01 3.35
C SER A 53 9.24 5.91 3.46
N LEU A 54 9.99 6.82 2.83
CA LEU A 54 11.45 6.83 2.90
C LEU A 54 11.95 7.15 4.29
N ASP A 55 11.29 8.09 4.99
CA ASP A 55 11.63 8.40 6.38
C ASP A 55 11.51 7.16 7.28
N VAL A 56 10.56 6.27 6.99
CA VAL A 56 10.39 5.00 7.71
C VAL A 56 11.48 3.99 7.33
N PHE A 57 11.88 3.91 6.05
CA PHE A 57 12.99 3.04 5.63
C PHE A 57 14.34 3.48 6.18
N GLU A 58 14.57 4.79 6.34
CA GLU A 58 15.80 5.35 6.89
C GLU A 58 15.83 5.33 8.43
N SER A 59 14.69 5.09 9.06
CA SER A 59 14.58 5.07 10.51
C SER A 59 15.36 3.90 11.12
N PRO A 60 16.19 4.12 12.15
CA PRO A 60 16.83 3.03 12.89
C PRO A 60 15.83 2.17 13.67
N PHE A 61 14.57 2.59 13.75
CA PHE A 61 13.47 1.87 14.37
C PHE A 61 12.50 1.29 13.33
N ALA A 62 12.91 1.19 12.06
CA ALA A 62 12.11 0.54 11.04
C ALA A 62 11.68 -0.86 11.51
N PRO A 63 10.44 -1.29 11.24
CA PRO A 63 9.96 -2.60 11.66
C PRO A 63 10.92 -3.72 11.23
N ILE A 64 11.19 -4.68 12.12
CA ILE A 64 12.21 -5.75 11.95
C ILE A 64 12.03 -6.58 10.65
N GLY A 65 10.90 -6.44 9.94
CA GLY A 65 10.62 -7.08 8.65
C GLY A 65 10.93 -6.24 7.39
N THR A 66 11.18 -4.94 7.48
CA THR A 66 11.35 -4.05 6.30
C THR A 66 12.56 -4.43 5.44
N HIS A 67 13.67 -4.82 6.07
CA HIS A 67 14.90 -5.27 5.42
C HIS A 67 15.02 -6.79 5.33
N SER A 68 13.91 -7.52 5.49
CA SER A 68 13.93 -8.99 5.45
C SER A 68 14.43 -9.49 4.10
N ALA A 69 15.38 -10.43 4.11
CA ALA A 69 15.93 -11.04 2.89
C ALA A 69 14.87 -11.71 2.00
N LYS A 70 13.68 -12.02 2.55
CA LYS A 70 12.53 -12.55 1.80
C LYS A 70 11.75 -11.45 1.06
N GLY A 71 12.00 -10.18 1.37
CA GLY A 71 11.34 -9.03 0.76
C GLY A 71 9.83 -9.01 1.03
N LYS A 72 9.42 -9.46 2.22
CA LYS A 72 8.02 -9.50 2.63
C LYS A 72 7.52 -8.08 2.94
N PRO A 73 6.32 -7.69 2.46
CA PRO A 73 5.76 -6.39 2.78
C PRO A 73 5.44 -6.31 4.28
N THR A 74 5.81 -5.20 4.90
CA THR A 74 5.46 -4.86 6.29
C THR A 74 4.68 -3.56 6.30
N LEU A 75 3.70 -3.42 7.19
CA LEU A 75 2.99 -2.17 7.37
C LEU A 75 3.96 -1.10 7.90
N LEU A 76 4.13 -0.01 7.18
CA LEU A 76 4.99 1.11 7.57
C LEU A 76 4.22 2.11 8.43
N PHE A 77 3.08 2.57 7.93
CA PHE A 77 2.21 3.54 8.59
C PHE A 77 0.81 3.54 7.97
N VAL A 78 -0.11 4.26 8.61
CA VAL A 78 -1.47 4.46 8.10
C VAL A 78 -1.78 5.95 8.12
N GLN A 79 -2.21 6.51 7.00
CA GLN A 79 -2.48 7.93 6.83
C GLN A 79 -3.64 8.16 5.88
N ASP A 80 -4.57 9.05 6.24
CA ASP A 80 -5.73 9.44 5.41
C ASP A 80 -6.52 8.25 4.83
N GLY A 81 -6.75 7.23 5.66
CA GLY A 81 -7.48 6.01 5.29
C GLY A 81 -6.70 5.02 4.41
N VAL A 82 -5.42 5.28 4.13
CA VAL A 82 -4.53 4.44 3.33
C VAL A 82 -3.54 3.72 4.25
N LEU A 83 -3.53 2.38 4.19
CA LEU A 83 -2.50 1.55 4.79
C LEU A 83 -1.31 1.46 3.84
N VAL A 84 -0.13 1.88 4.27
CA VAL A 84 1.07 1.90 3.44
C VAL A 84 2.00 0.76 3.86
N TYR A 85 2.19 -0.18 2.95
CA TYR A 85 3.08 -1.32 3.13
C TYR A 85 4.38 -1.11 2.36
N GLY A 86 5.49 -1.57 2.90
CA GLY A 86 6.81 -1.45 2.31
C GLY A 86 7.62 -2.73 2.42
N SER A 87 8.46 -2.99 1.42
CA SER A 87 9.52 -3.99 1.47
C SER A 87 10.77 -3.45 0.80
N GLU A 88 11.94 -3.73 1.36
CA GLU A 88 13.23 -3.44 0.74
C GLU A 88 13.94 -4.74 0.36
N THR A 89 14.53 -4.78 -0.84
CA THR A 89 15.35 -5.90 -1.29
C THR A 89 16.79 -5.78 -0.82
N LEU A 90 17.56 -6.87 -0.91
CA LEU A 90 19.00 -6.84 -0.67
C LEU A 90 19.78 -5.92 -1.64
N THR A 91 19.19 -5.59 -2.80
CA THR A 91 19.77 -4.63 -3.75
C THR A 91 19.42 -3.18 -3.41
N GLY A 92 18.63 -2.94 -2.35
CA GLY A 92 18.14 -1.62 -1.94
C GLY A 92 16.94 -1.11 -2.74
N LEU A 93 16.29 -1.96 -3.55
CA LEU A 93 15.03 -1.59 -4.20
C LEU A 93 13.93 -1.59 -3.16
N LYS A 94 13.23 -0.46 -3.02
CA LYS A 94 12.10 -0.31 -2.11
C LYS A 94 10.81 -0.40 -2.92
N VAL A 95 9.91 -1.28 -2.51
CA VAL A 95 8.58 -1.46 -3.08
C VAL A 95 7.56 -1.00 -2.04
N VAL A 96 6.74 -0.02 -2.41
CA VAL A 96 5.73 0.58 -1.55
C VAL A 96 4.36 0.37 -2.18
N VAL A 97 3.41 -0.14 -1.40
CA VAL A 97 2.04 -0.38 -1.85
C VAL A 97 1.09 0.26 -0.85
N GLY A 98 0.26 1.17 -1.34
CA GLY A 98 -0.81 1.78 -0.55
C GLY A 98 -2.14 1.12 -0.83
N CYS A 99 -2.88 0.79 0.21
CA CYS A 99 -4.16 0.11 0.13
C CYS A 99 -5.23 0.85 0.92
N SER A 100 -6.48 0.85 0.45
CA SER A 100 -7.60 1.37 1.24
C SER A 100 -7.93 0.45 2.41
N ARG A 101 -8.32 1.04 3.53
CA ARG A 101 -9.00 0.31 4.62
C ARG A 101 -10.21 -0.45 4.06
N TYR A 102 -10.49 -1.62 4.62
CA TYR A 102 -11.71 -2.35 4.32
C TYR A 102 -12.89 -1.54 4.85
N ASN A 103 -13.65 -0.88 3.98
CA ASN A 103 -14.83 -0.15 4.41
C ASN A 103 -15.98 -1.16 4.51
N ARG A 104 -16.18 -1.73 5.70
CA ARG A 104 -17.31 -2.63 6.00
C ARG A 104 -18.68 -1.93 5.90
N GLU A 105 -18.69 -0.62 5.66
CA GLU A 105 -19.87 0.25 5.66
C GLU A 105 -20.55 0.37 4.30
N ALA A 106 -19.94 -0.11 3.20
CA ALA A 106 -20.53 -0.02 1.86
C ALA A 106 -21.67 -1.02 1.59
N GLU A 107 -21.93 -1.97 2.50
CA GLU A 107 -22.99 -2.98 2.37
C GLU A 107 -24.13 -2.85 3.41
N LYS A 108 -24.23 -1.73 4.13
CA LYS A 108 -25.44 -1.43 4.92
C LYS A 108 -26.29 -0.40 4.19
N GLY A 109 -27.31 -0.90 3.51
CA GLY A 109 -28.25 -0.11 2.74
C GLY A 109 -29.04 0.93 3.54
N THR A 110 -29.68 1.79 2.76
CA THR A 110 -30.97 2.45 3.03
C THR A 110 -31.71 1.97 4.29
N GLY A 111 -31.92 2.88 5.26
CA GLY A 111 -33.03 2.76 6.21
C GLY A 111 -32.76 3.17 7.66
N LYS A 112 -33.20 4.40 8.00
CA LYS A 112 -33.70 4.90 9.30
C LYS A 112 -32.78 4.92 10.55
N GLU A 113 -32.64 6.14 11.10
CA GLU A 113 -32.36 6.43 12.52
C GLU A 113 -33.29 5.65 13.46
N PRO A 114 -32.82 5.36 14.69
CA PRO A 114 -33.29 6.21 15.80
C PRO A 114 -32.24 6.48 16.89
N GLU A 115 -32.70 7.35 17.79
CA GLU A 115 -32.06 8.13 18.85
C GLU A 115 -31.52 7.34 20.07
N ALA A 116 -30.85 8.10 20.94
CA ALA A 116 -30.04 7.75 22.10
C ALA A 116 -30.74 6.99 23.25
N GLU A 117 -29.95 6.28 24.07
CA GLU A 117 -29.99 6.38 25.54
C GLU A 117 -28.77 5.73 26.25
N GLU A 118 -28.47 6.24 27.45
CA GLU A 118 -27.27 6.09 28.29
C GLU A 118 -27.21 4.79 29.14
N GLY A 119 -25.99 4.43 29.61
CA GLY A 119 -25.81 3.98 31.01
C GLY A 119 -25.15 2.60 31.32
N SER A 120 -24.00 2.66 32.01
CA SER A 120 -23.69 1.95 33.28
C SER A 120 -22.95 0.57 33.33
N THR A 121 -21.68 0.64 33.80
CA THR A 121 -21.07 -0.08 34.96
C THR A 121 -20.47 -1.52 34.87
N THR A 122 -19.12 -1.55 34.93
CA THR A 122 -18.11 -2.41 35.63
C THR A 122 -18.31 -3.90 35.95
N VAL A 123 -17.29 -4.73 35.65
CA VAL A 123 -16.58 -5.58 36.66
C VAL A 123 -15.17 -6.01 36.21
N ALA A 124 -14.32 -6.30 37.20
CA ALA A 124 -12.86 -6.30 37.19
C ALA A 124 -12.15 -7.62 36.80
N ALA A 125 -10.96 -7.43 36.21
CA ALA A 125 -9.67 -8.12 36.37
C ALA A 125 -9.59 -9.61 36.79
N LYS A 126 -8.88 -10.39 35.95
CA LYS A 126 -7.86 -11.34 36.44
C LYS A 126 -6.68 -11.41 35.45
N VAL A 127 -5.55 -10.86 35.89
CA VAL A 127 -4.23 -10.92 35.24
C VAL A 127 -3.49 -12.18 35.67
N SER A 128 -2.78 -12.83 34.75
CA SER A 128 -1.59 -13.63 35.07
C SER A 128 -0.57 -13.59 33.93
N SER A 129 0.50 -12.82 34.18
CA SER A 129 1.92 -13.02 33.81
C SER A 129 2.28 -13.40 32.36
N GLU A 130 2.77 -12.46 31.55
CA GLU A 130 4.18 -12.01 31.45
C GLU A 130 5.04 -12.84 30.47
N LYS A 131 5.20 -12.30 29.25
CA LYS A 131 6.51 -11.99 28.67
C LYS A 131 6.34 -10.81 27.71
N SER A 132 6.53 -9.62 28.29
CA SER A 132 6.39 -8.31 27.68
C SER A 132 7.67 -7.92 26.95
N LEU A 133 7.52 -7.59 25.66
CA LEU A 133 8.30 -6.53 25.02
C LEU A 133 7.31 -5.69 24.19
N GLY A 134 6.81 -4.62 24.82
CA GLY A 134 6.27 -3.42 24.16
C GLY A 134 4.97 -3.58 23.37
N ASN A 135 3.84 -3.80 24.04
CA ASN A 135 2.53 -3.49 23.47
C ASN A 135 2.35 -1.96 23.46
N LEU A 136 2.28 -1.37 22.26
CA LEU A 136 1.77 -0.03 22.04
C LEU A 136 0.23 -0.12 22.03
N ASP A 137 -0.38 0.08 23.19
CA ASP A 137 -1.84 0.07 23.39
C ASP A 137 -2.49 1.19 22.57
N GLY A 138 -3.25 0.81 21.53
CA GLY A 138 -3.96 1.74 20.64
C GLY A 138 -4.27 1.22 19.24
N PHE A 139 -3.70 0.08 18.84
CA PHE A 139 -3.94 -0.56 17.52
C PHE A 139 -4.60 -1.93 17.71
N VAL A 140 -5.80 -1.95 18.31
CA VAL A 140 -6.63 -3.16 18.40
C VAL A 140 -7.65 -3.10 17.26
N ASP A 141 -7.71 -4.18 16.48
CA ASP A 141 -8.56 -4.41 15.29
C ASP A 141 -8.12 -3.78 13.96
N THR A 142 -6.83 -3.82 13.61
CA THR A 142 -6.52 -4.04 12.18
C THR A 142 -6.79 -5.50 11.87
N ASP A 143 -7.92 -5.76 11.22
CA ASP A 143 -8.24 -7.02 10.56
C ASP A 143 -6.96 -7.59 9.93
N VAL A 144 -6.57 -8.78 10.41
CA VAL A 144 -5.41 -9.54 9.96
C VAL A 144 -5.70 -10.01 8.54
N ILE A 145 -5.55 -9.11 7.57
CA ILE A 145 -5.38 -9.50 6.18
C ILE A 145 -4.10 -10.30 6.13
N GLU A 146 -4.16 -11.51 5.59
CA GLU A 146 -2.98 -12.37 5.51
C GLU A 146 -1.93 -11.67 4.64
N LEU A 147 -0.85 -11.22 5.26
CA LEU A 147 0.33 -10.62 4.60
C LEU A 147 0.85 -11.47 3.42
N SER A 148 0.44 -12.74 3.32
CA SER A 148 0.69 -13.65 2.20
C SER A 148 0.18 -13.14 0.87
N ASP A 149 -1.01 -12.55 0.81
CA ASP A 149 -1.60 -12.14 -0.47
C ASP A 149 -0.83 -10.95 -1.04
N LEU A 150 -0.45 -10.01 -0.17
CA LEU A 150 0.38 -8.87 -0.54
C LEU A 150 1.83 -9.28 -0.86
N ASP A 151 2.34 -10.35 -0.23
CA ASP A 151 3.65 -10.94 -0.55
C ASP A 151 3.67 -11.43 -2.01
N SER A 152 2.58 -12.04 -2.48
CA SER A 152 2.45 -12.46 -3.88
C SER A 152 2.48 -11.27 -4.85
N VAL A 153 1.76 -10.20 -4.53
CA VAL A 153 1.69 -8.96 -5.33
C VAL A 153 3.05 -8.27 -5.39
N THR A 154 3.69 -8.04 -4.25
CA THR A 154 5.00 -7.37 -4.18
C THR A 154 6.09 -8.20 -4.85
N THR A 155 6.02 -9.53 -4.75
CA THR A 155 6.90 -10.45 -5.48
C THR A 155 6.68 -10.37 -7.00
N ALA A 156 5.43 -10.30 -7.45
CA ALA A 156 5.10 -10.15 -8.87
C ALA A 156 5.59 -8.80 -9.43
N ILE A 157 5.38 -7.70 -8.70
CA ILE A 157 5.88 -6.37 -9.05
C ILE A 157 7.41 -6.38 -9.16
N ARG A 158 8.11 -6.95 -8.17
CA ARG A 158 9.57 -7.09 -8.18
C ARG A 158 10.06 -7.88 -9.40
N LYS A 159 9.34 -8.95 -9.77
CA LYS A 159 9.68 -9.75 -10.94
C LYS A 159 9.54 -8.96 -12.24
N GLU A 160 8.50 -8.13 -12.36
CA GLU A 160 8.36 -7.23 -13.52
C GLU A 160 9.43 -6.15 -13.54
N TYR A 161 9.81 -5.60 -12.38
CA TYR A 161 10.93 -4.66 -12.29
C TYR A 161 12.24 -5.31 -12.78
N LEU A 162 12.55 -6.52 -12.33
CA LEU A 162 13.74 -7.24 -12.77
C LEU A 162 13.72 -7.55 -14.28
N ARG A 163 12.55 -7.88 -14.84
CA ARG A 163 12.40 -8.08 -16.30
C ARG A 163 12.68 -6.80 -17.08
N TYR A 164 12.28 -5.65 -16.51
CA TYR A 164 12.55 -4.35 -17.10
C TYR A 164 14.04 -3.98 -16.97
N SER A 165 14.61 -4.04 -15.77
CA SER A 165 15.99 -3.63 -15.48
C SER A 165 17.04 -4.55 -16.13
N CYS A 166 16.73 -5.84 -16.31
CA CYS A 166 17.62 -6.81 -16.95
C CYS A 166 17.35 -6.97 -18.46
N ASN A 167 16.60 -6.06 -19.08
CA ASN A 167 16.41 -6.08 -20.53
C ASN A 167 17.71 -5.64 -21.23
N PRO A 168 18.34 -6.51 -22.05
CA PRO A 168 19.63 -6.19 -22.69
C PRO A 168 19.57 -5.05 -23.71
N PHE A 169 18.37 -4.61 -24.10
CA PHE A 169 18.15 -3.50 -25.02
C PHE A 169 17.82 -2.17 -24.33
N LEU A 170 17.66 -2.18 -23.01
CA LEU A 170 17.56 -0.97 -22.21
C LEU A 170 18.97 -0.56 -21.80
N ASP A 171 19.40 0.64 -22.19
CA ASP A 171 20.62 1.21 -21.65
C ASP A 171 20.43 1.34 -20.13
N PRO A 172 21.29 0.70 -19.31
CA PRO A 172 21.20 0.78 -17.86
C PRO A 172 21.71 2.15 -17.42
N LYS A 173 20.97 3.20 -17.72
CA LYS A 173 21.03 4.42 -16.91
C LYS A 173 20.21 4.09 -15.68
N GLU A 174 20.87 3.55 -14.66
CA GLU A 174 20.29 3.03 -13.41
C GLU A 174 19.41 4.04 -12.64
N GLU A 175 19.29 5.28 -13.14
CA GLU A 175 18.68 6.41 -12.47
C GLU A 175 17.47 7.01 -13.22
N THR A 176 17.01 6.42 -14.33
CA THR A 176 15.85 6.95 -15.07
C THR A 176 14.54 6.35 -14.60
N GLU A 177 13.51 7.20 -14.55
CA GLU A 177 12.12 6.79 -14.34
C GLU A 177 11.69 5.71 -15.36
N ILE A 178 10.93 4.72 -14.88
CA ILE A 178 10.44 3.61 -15.69
C ILE A 178 9.32 4.12 -16.59
N ASN A 179 9.64 4.42 -17.84
CA ASN A 179 8.70 4.95 -18.84
C ASN A 179 8.32 3.89 -19.88
N SER A 180 7.74 2.77 -19.44
CA SER A 180 7.35 1.68 -20.35
C SER A 180 5.90 1.31 -20.21
N GLU A 181 5.13 1.55 -21.28
CA GLU A 181 3.73 1.11 -21.34
C GLU A 181 3.56 -0.40 -21.10
N LYS A 182 4.56 -1.20 -21.51
CA LYS A 182 4.52 -2.64 -21.27
C LYS A 182 4.59 -2.92 -19.78
N PHE A 183 5.46 -2.22 -19.06
CA PHE A 183 5.58 -2.31 -17.61
C PHE A 183 4.27 -1.86 -16.95
N ASP A 184 3.73 -0.70 -17.33
CA ASP A 184 2.46 -0.18 -16.80
C ASP A 184 1.30 -1.15 -16.95
N ARG A 185 1.15 -1.75 -18.14
CA ARG A 185 0.13 -2.75 -18.40
C ARG A 185 0.29 -3.98 -17.51
N GLN A 186 1.51 -4.42 -17.22
CA GLN A 186 1.74 -5.56 -16.32
C GLN A 186 1.43 -5.20 -14.88
N ILE A 187 1.90 -4.05 -14.37
CA ILE A 187 1.60 -3.63 -13.00
C ILE A 187 0.09 -3.45 -12.82
N LYS A 188 -0.58 -2.79 -13.77
CA LYS A 188 -2.03 -2.65 -13.76
C LYS A 188 -2.73 -4.01 -13.73
N ARG A 189 -2.29 -4.98 -14.53
CA ARG A 189 -2.85 -6.34 -14.52
C ARG A 189 -2.68 -7.04 -13.16
N ILE A 190 -1.53 -6.89 -12.52
CA ILE A 190 -1.26 -7.46 -11.19
C ILE A 190 -2.20 -6.84 -10.16
N VAL A 191 -2.32 -5.51 -10.17
CA VAL A 191 -3.16 -4.76 -9.24
C VAL A 191 -4.64 -5.03 -9.46
N ASP A 192 -5.10 -5.06 -10.71
CA ASP A 192 -6.49 -5.38 -11.06
C ASP A 192 -6.85 -6.81 -10.62
N GLY A 193 -5.94 -7.77 -10.81
CA GLY A 193 -6.10 -9.15 -10.34
C GLY A 193 -6.33 -9.20 -8.83
N PHE A 194 -5.44 -8.60 -8.05
CA PHE A 194 -5.58 -8.51 -6.59
C PHE A 194 -6.85 -7.78 -6.15
N ASN A 195 -7.15 -6.65 -6.80
CA ASN A 195 -8.33 -5.84 -6.49
C ASN A 195 -9.65 -6.53 -6.85
N SER A 196 -9.63 -7.48 -7.80
CA SER A 196 -10.81 -8.27 -8.18
C SER A 196 -11.05 -9.46 -7.25
N GLU A 197 -10.00 -10.07 -6.71
CA GLU A 197 -10.08 -11.17 -5.73
C GLU A 197 -10.47 -10.68 -4.34
N SER A 198 -10.18 -9.41 -4.04
CA SER A 198 -10.45 -8.77 -2.75
C SER A 198 -11.85 -8.13 -2.61
N VAL A 199 -12.76 -8.39 -3.58
CA VAL A 199 -14.17 -7.96 -3.56
C VAL A 199 -15.04 -8.99 -2.86
#